data_AF-A0AAC8QUT6-F1
#
_entry.id   AF-A0AAC8QUT6-F1
#
_cell.length_a   1.000
_cell.length_b   1.000
_cell.length_c   1.000
_cell.angle_alpha   90.00
_cell.angle_beta   90.00
_cell.angle_gamma   90.00
#
_symmetry.space_group_name_H-M   'P 1'
#
loop_
_entity.id
_entity.type
_entity.pdbx_description
1 polymer ?
#
loop_
_entity_poly.entity_id
_entity_poly.type
_entity_poly.pdbx_seq_one_letter_code
_entity_poly.pdbx_strand_id
1 'polypeptide(L)'
;MPLEHSWATIGDLLTPDHSGWGLRGDPWLWMEMRKSLSRVPLPDTLKDLTALLRNVVLARTNSTMLDDDAVYVPRFCRGGMSSGHISLRFWEQKGIPAIVQRAEWLREMWGTGERG
;
A
#
# COMPACT_ATOMS: atom_id res chain seq x y z
N MET A 1 12.85 15.35 7.63
CA MET A 1 13.44 14.48 8.66
C MET A 1 13.25 13.04 8.22
N PRO A 2 14.31 12.23 8.14
CA PRO A 2 14.17 10.79 7.96
C PRO A 2 13.33 10.21 9.10
N LEU A 3 12.52 9.19 8.82
CA LEU A 3 11.88 8.42 9.89
C LEU A 3 13.01 7.67 10.61
N GLU A 4 13.06 7.57 11.94
CA GLU A 4 14.07 6.68 12.55
C GLU A 4 13.66 5.23 12.32
N HIS A 5 14.66 4.39 12.06
CA HIS A 5 14.49 2.99 11.72
C HIS A 5 13.64 2.21 12.74
N SER A 6 13.80 2.48 14.03
CA SER A 6 13.13 1.75 15.12
C SER A 6 11.64 2.08 15.30
N TRP A 7 11.13 3.14 14.68
CA TRP A 7 9.72 3.53 14.78
C TRP A 7 8.97 3.58 13.45
N ALA A 8 9.68 3.44 12.32
CA ALA A 8 9.06 3.45 11.01
C ALA A 8 8.09 2.27 10.83
N THR A 9 6.87 2.59 10.40
CA THR A 9 5.80 1.61 10.18
C THR A 9 5.51 1.47 8.70
N ILE A 10 4.83 0.38 8.33
CA ILE A 10 4.34 0.22 6.95
C ILE A 10 3.40 1.38 6.59
N GLY A 11 2.58 1.87 7.54
CA GLY A 11 1.69 3.01 7.32
C GLY A 11 2.40 4.30 6.91
N ASP A 12 3.66 4.49 7.29
CA ASP A 12 4.46 5.66 6.91
C ASP A 12 4.91 5.62 5.44
N LEU A 13 4.99 4.42 4.85
CA LEU A 13 5.26 4.23 3.43
C LEU A 13 4.07 4.57 2.54
N LEU A 14 2.85 4.45 3.08
CA LEU A 14 1.62 4.69 2.34
C LEU A 14 1.41 6.20 2.24
N THR A 15 2.12 6.86 1.33
CA THR A 15 1.86 8.25 0.94
C THR A 15 0.78 8.29 -0.13
N PRO A 16 -0.09 9.32 -0.16
CA PRO A 16 -1.03 9.47 -1.25
C PRO A 16 -0.23 9.65 -2.54
N ASP A 17 -0.44 8.77 -3.51
CA ASP A 17 0.29 8.84 -4.76
C ASP A 17 -0.23 9.99 -5.63
N HIS A 18 0.68 10.80 -6.17
CA HIS A 18 0.38 11.86 -7.13
C HIS A 18 0.13 11.29 -8.54
N SER A 19 0.48 10.02 -8.78
CA SER A 19 0.41 9.34 -10.09
C SER A 19 -1.00 8.90 -10.50
N GLY A 20 -2.00 9.07 -9.63
CA GLY A 20 -3.39 8.72 -9.90
C GLY A 20 -3.75 7.28 -9.49
N TRP A 21 -5.05 7.08 -9.24
CA TRP A 21 -5.64 5.82 -8.80
C TRP A 21 -6.16 4.99 -9.97
N GLY A 22 -6.28 3.66 -9.80
CA GLY A 22 -6.90 2.81 -10.82
C GLY A 22 -8.39 3.09 -11.01
N LEU A 23 -9.16 3.05 -9.92
CA LEU A 23 -10.61 3.19 -9.83
C LEU A 23 -11.00 4.01 -8.59
N ARG A 24 -12.26 4.44 -8.53
CA ARG A 24 -12.80 5.30 -7.47
C ARG A 24 -12.81 4.68 -6.06
N GLY A 25 -12.65 3.36 -5.96
CA GLY A 25 -12.53 2.63 -4.69
C GLY A 25 -11.10 2.55 -4.15
N ASP A 26 -10.07 2.68 -4.99
CA ASP A 26 -8.66 2.53 -4.58
C ASP A 26 -8.21 3.52 -3.49
N PRO A 27 -8.62 4.81 -3.51
CA PRO A 27 -8.29 5.74 -2.43
C PRO A 27 -8.81 5.28 -1.06
N TRP A 28 -9.96 4.61 -1.03
CA TRP A 28 -10.57 4.13 0.21
C TRP A 28 -9.85 2.91 0.75
N LEU A 29 -9.46 1.99 -0.13
CA LEU A 29 -8.60 0.86 0.24
C LEU A 29 -7.27 1.36 0.79
N TRP A 30 -6.62 2.30 0.10
CA TRP A 30 -5.38 2.92 0.57
C TRP A 30 -5.54 3.51 1.98
N MET A 31 -6.64 4.21 2.25
CA MET A 31 -6.87 4.82 3.57
C MET A 31 -7.10 3.75 4.65
N GLU A 32 -7.84 2.68 4.36
CA GLU A 32 -7.98 1.54 5.28
C GLU A 32 -6.63 0.86 5.54
N MET A 33 -5.83 0.63 4.50
CA MET A 33 -4.49 0.06 4.60
C MET A 33 -3.61 0.93 5.49
N ARG A 34 -3.49 2.23 5.20
CA ARG A 34 -2.68 3.18 5.98
C ARG A 34 -3.08 3.18 7.45
N LYS A 35 -4.39 3.20 7.74
CA LYS A 35 -4.90 3.16 9.11
C LYS A 35 -4.51 1.85 9.79
N SER A 36 -4.77 0.71 9.16
CA SER A 36 -4.50 -0.61 9.76
C SER A 36 -3.02 -0.94 9.91
N LEU A 37 -2.16 -0.36 9.07
CA LEU A 37 -0.72 -0.59 9.03
C LEU A 37 0.10 0.47 9.77
N SER A 38 -0.55 1.48 10.36
CA SER A 38 0.08 2.60 11.10
C SER A 38 0.83 2.21 12.38
N ARG A 39 0.71 0.94 12.81
CA ARG A 39 1.41 0.39 13.98
C ARG A 39 2.15 -0.91 13.66
N VAL A 40 2.20 -1.28 12.38
CA VAL A 40 2.89 -2.49 11.95
C VAL A 40 4.31 -2.08 11.60
N PRO A 41 5.33 -2.59 12.33
CA PRO A 41 6.72 -2.26 12.03
C PRO A 41 7.08 -2.68 10.61
N LEU A 42 8.05 -1.99 10.02
CA LEU A 42 8.56 -2.41 8.71
C LEU A 42 9.19 -3.81 8.81
N PRO A 43 8.81 -4.76 7.94
CA PRO A 43 9.47 -6.06 7.89
C PRO A 43 10.94 -5.91 7.52
N ASP A 44 11.78 -6.88 7.88
CA ASP A 44 13.22 -6.85 7.61
C ASP A 44 13.57 -6.97 6.12
N THR A 45 12.67 -7.52 5.29
CA THR A 45 12.91 -7.69 3.85
C THR A 45 11.82 -7.05 2.98
N LEU A 46 12.20 -6.57 1.79
CA LEU A 46 11.25 -6.06 0.79
C LEU A 46 10.31 -7.16 0.28
N LYS A 47 10.74 -8.42 0.30
CA LYS A 47 9.92 -9.58 -0.06
C LYS A 47 8.77 -9.77 0.94
N ASP A 48 9.06 -9.69 2.23
CA ASP A 48 8.05 -9.84 3.28
C ASP A 48 7.08 -8.65 3.28
N LEU A 49 7.59 -7.44 3.06
CA LEU A 49 6.75 -6.25 2.86
C LEU A 49 5.80 -6.44 1.67
N THR A 50 6.32 -6.90 0.52
CA THR A 50 5.50 -7.15 -0.67
C THR A 50 4.42 -8.19 -0.38
N ALA A 51 4.77 -9.32 0.22
CA ALA A 51 3.83 -10.38 0.56
C ALA A 51 2.74 -9.90 1.54
N LEU A 52 3.12 -9.14 2.57
CA LEU A 52 2.19 -8.56 3.53
C LEU A 52 1.22 -7.60 2.85
N LEU A 53 1.71 -6.68 2.01
CA LEU A 53 0.86 -5.72 1.29
C LEU A 53 -0.14 -6.43 0.37
N ARG A 54 0.30 -7.46 -0.36
CA ARG A 54 -0.60 -8.29 -1.20
C ARG A 54 -1.69 -8.94 -0.35
N ASN A 55 -1.31 -9.59 0.74
CA ASN A 55 -2.24 -10.26 1.63
C ASN A 55 -3.27 -9.28 2.22
N VAL A 56 -2.84 -8.06 2.57
CA VAL A 56 -3.74 -7.02 3.05
C VAL A 56 -4.72 -6.59 1.97
N VAL A 57 -4.27 -6.35 0.73
CA VAL A 57 -5.19 -6.00 -0.38
C VAL A 57 -6.22 -7.12 -0.57
N LEU A 58 -5.77 -8.36 -0.73
CA LEU A 58 -6.63 -9.55 -0.92
C LEU A 58 -7.66 -9.70 0.20
N ALA A 59 -7.22 -9.62 1.46
CA ALA A 59 -8.12 -9.73 2.61
C ALA A 59 -9.14 -8.59 2.67
N ARG A 60 -8.78 -7.37 2.27
CA ARG A 60 -9.69 -6.22 2.26
C ARG A 60 -10.66 -6.26 1.08
N THR A 61 -10.28 -6.85 -0.04
CA THR A 61 -11.16 -6.97 -1.21
C THR A 61 -11.96 -8.26 -1.25
N ASN A 62 -11.68 -9.20 -0.33
CA ASN A 62 -12.22 -10.56 -0.37
C ASN A 62 -11.89 -11.26 -1.70
N SER A 63 -10.67 -11.05 -2.20
CA SER A 63 -10.15 -11.64 -3.43
C SER A 63 -9.13 -12.72 -3.10
N THR A 64 -8.96 -13.69 -4.01
CA THR A 64 -7.96 -14.77 -3.88
C THR A 64 -6.64 -14.45 -4.58
N MET A 65 -6.67 -13.56 -5.55
CA MET A 65 -5.59 -13.27 -6.49
C MET A 65 -5.65 -11.79 -6.92
N LEU A 66 -4.52 -11.21 -7.34
CA LEU A 66 -4.42 -9.82 -7.78
C LEU A 66 -4.35 -9.69 -9.32
N ASP A 67 -5.00 -10.60 -10.05
CA ASP A 67 -5.04 -10.64 -11.52
C ASP A 67 -6.35 -10.11 -12.11
N ASP A 68 -7.43 -10.06 -11.33
CA ASP A 68 -8.70 -9.50 -11.77
C ASP A 68 -8.58 -7.99 -12.07
N ASP A 69 -9.30 -7.54 -13.10
CA ASP A 69 -9.28 -6.12 -13.50
C ASP A 69 -9.90 -5.21 -12.44
N ALA A 70 -11.02 -5.65 -11.84
CA ALA A 70 -11.72 -4.90 -10.82
C ALA A 70 -12.58 -5.77 -9.90
N VAL A 71 -12.67 -5.37 -8.63
CA VAL A 71 -13.57 -5.96 -7.64
C VAL A 71 -14.44 -4.89 -7.02
N TYR A 72 -15.74 -5.19 -6.89
CA TYR A 72 -16.67 -4.30 -6.21
C TYR A 72 -16.65 -4.54 -4.71
N VAL A 73 -16.39 -3.48 -3.95
CA VAL A 73 -16.37 -3.50 -2.50
C VAL A 73 -17.43 -2.53 -1.97
N PRO A 74 -18.61 -3.04 -1.52
CA PRO A 74 -19.76 -2.20 -1.17
C PRO A 74 -19.46 -1.13 -0.12
N ARG A 75 -18.60 -1.42 0.87
CA ARG A 75 -18.24 -0.46 1.93
C ARG A 75 -17.42 0.74 1.43
N PHE A 76 -16.86 0.68 0.23
CA PHE A 76 -16.17 1.79 -0.42
C PHE A 76 -17.06 2.56 -1.40
N CYS A 77 -18.33 2.16 -1.53
CA CYS A 77 -19.33 2.89 -2.29
C CYS A 77 -19.70 4.17 -1.52
N ARG A 78 -19.48 5.32 -2.15
CA ARG A 78 -19.85 6.65 -1.61
C ARG A 78 -20.84 7.41 -2.51
N GLY A 79 -21.49 6.70 -3.44
CA GLY A 79 -22.44 7.25 -4.42
C GLY A 79 -21.84 7.47 -5.81
N GLY A 80 -22.68 7.38 -6.85
CA GLY A 80 -22.32 7.47 -8.27
C GLY A 80 -21.93 6.13 -8.91
N MET A 81 -21.96 6.07 -10.26
CA MET A 81 -21.52 4.88 -11.01
C MET A 81 -20.06 4.55 -10.67
N SER A 82 -19.71 3.27 -10.57
CA SER A 82 -18.38 2.74 -10.18
C SER A 82 -17.82 3.18 -8.81
N SER A 83 -18.60 3.83 -7.95
CA SER A 83 -18.14 4.06 -6.57
C SER A 83 -17.94 2.70 -5.87
N GLY A 84 -16.81 2.52 -5.21
CA GLY A 84 -16.46 1.27 -4.52
C GLY A 84 -15.82 0.17 -5.37
N HIS A 85 -15.55 0.38 -6.67
CA HIS A 85 -14.71 -0.56 -7.43
C HIS A 85 -13.23 -0.30 -7.18
N ILE A 86 -12.46 -1.38 -6.97
CA ILE A 86 -11.01 -1.40 -6.74
C ILE A 86 -10.36 -2.13 -7.90
N SER A 87 -9.25 -1.62 -8.42
CA SER A 87 -8.50 -2.31 -9.47
C SER A 87 -7.40 -3.17 -8.85
N LEU A 88 -7.55 -4.49 -8.84
CA LEU A 88 -6.51 -5.37 -8.28
C LEU A 88 -5.23 -5.30 -9.12
N ARG A 89 -5.38 -5.20 -10.45
CA ARG A 89 -4.27 -4.95 -11.37
C ARG A 89 -3.49 -3.69 -11.03
N PHE A 90 -4.15 -2.59 -10.65
CA PHE A 90 -3.46 -1.38 -10.20
C PHE A 90 -2.61 -1.65 -8.96
N TRP A 91 -3.17 -2.34 -7.96
CA TRP A 91 -2.44 -2.68 -6.74
C TRP A 91 -1.24 -3.58 -7.02
N GLU A 92 -1.40 -4.56 -7.89
CA GLU A 92 -0.32 -5.48 -8.29
C GLU A 92 0.81 -4.77 -9.03
N GLN A 93 0.47 -3.93 -10.01
CA GLN A 93 1.45 -3.42 -10.97
C GLN A 93 2.01 -2.05 -10.60
N LYS A 94 1.32 -1.29 -9.73
CA LYS A 94 1.69 0.11 -9.40
C LYS A 94 1.65 0.38 -7.90
N GLY A 95 0.51 0.12 -7.26
CA GLY A 95 0.28 0.50 -5.86
C GLY A 95 1.28 -0.14 -4.89
N ILE A 96 1.38 -1.47 -4.90
CA ILE A 96 2.33 -2.21 -4.04
C ILE A 96 3.78 -1.92 -4.43
N PRO A 97 4.19 -1.97 -5.72
CA PRO A 97 5.55 -1.62 -6.13
C PRO A 97 6.00 -0.23 -5.67
N ALA A 98 5.14 0.79 -5.74
CA ALA A 98 5.47 2.15 -5.30
C ALA A 98 5.74 2.22 -3.79
N ILE A 99 4.96 1.50 -2.98
CA ILE A 99 5.16 1.42 -1.52
C ILE A 99 6.49 0.72 -1.20
N VAL A 100 6.81 -0.37 -1.92
CA VAL A 100 8.05 -1.13 -1.75
C VAL A 100 9.27 -0.30 -2.14
N GLN A 101 9.21 0.41 -3.27
CA GLN A 101 10.28 1.32 -3.70
C GLN A 101 10.55 2.42 -2.66
N ARG A 102 9.50 2.90 -1.97
CA ARG A 102 9.68 3.88 -0.89
C ARG A 102 10.38 3.28 0.34
N ALA A 103 10.11 2.01 0.64
CA ALA A 103 10.80 1.28 1.70
C ALA A 103 12.29 1.06 1.37
N GLU A 104 12.59 0.70 0.12
CA GLU A 104 13.94 0.57 -0.39
C GLU A 104 14.71 1.89 -0.24
N TRP A 105 14.16 2.99 -0.72
CA TRP A 105 14.75 4.32 -0.58
C TRP A 105 14.99 4.72 0.88
N LEU A 106 14.04 4.46 1.79
CA LEU A 106 14.21 4.75 3.22
C LEU A 106 15.39 3.97 3.83
N ARG A 107 15.56 2.70 3.46
CA ARG A 107 16.66 1.86 3.94
C ARG A 107 18.02 2.34 3.42
N GLU A 108 18.09 2.75 2.15
CA GLU A 108 19.29 3.35 1.57
C GLU A 108 19.67 4.64 2.31
N MET A 109 18.68 5.48 2.65
CA MET A 109 18.91 6.70 3.41
C MET A 109 19.41 6.44 4.82
N TRP A 110 18.91 5.40 5.51
CA TRP A 110 19.43 4.98 6.81
C TRP A 110 20.89 4.52 6.73
N GLY A 111 21.22 3.63 5.80
CA GLY A 111 22.59 3.13 5.63
C GLY A 111 23.59 4.18 5.09
N THR A 112 23.09 5.30 4.56
CA THR A 112 23.92 6.45 4.15
C THR A 112 24.11 7.43 5.32
N GLY A 113 23.11 7.61 6.18
CA GLY A 113 23.20 8.44 7.38
C GLY A 113 24.12 7.89 8.47
N GLU A 114 24.27 6.57 8.57
CA GLU A 114 25.19 5.91 9.52
C GLU A 114 26.68 5.99 9.10
N ARG A 115 26.98 6.44 7.88
CA ARG A 115 28.34 6.54 7.32
C ARG A 115 28.87 7.98 7.25
N GLY A 116 28.19 8.94 7.89
CA GLY A 116 28.54 10.37 7.89
C GLY A 116 29.01 10.87 9.25
#